data_AF-A0A4R4ZZW4-F1
#
_entry.id   AF-A0A4R4ZZW4-F1
#
_cell.length_a   1.000
_cell.length_b   1.000
_cell.length_c   1.000
_cell.angle_alpha   90.00
_cell.angle_beta   90.00
_cell.angle_gamma   90.00
#
_symmetry.space_group_name_H-M   'P 1'
#
loop_
_entity.id
_entity.type
_entity.pdbx_description
1 polymer ?
#
loop_
_entity_poly.entity_id
_entity_poly.type
_entity_poly.pdbx_seq_one_letter_code
_entity_poly.pdbx_strand_id
1 'polypeptide(L)'
;MGILEFDLEGAGTSAELHIQCPFRVLHDEQLVLGSDDMSYPGKRRSDSDAEESYKSMFDRKCAALNKIIEEAEPRVMDIDLRSGGALELRLTLSLQVQVFPDCSGKVEMWRFFVRGDDDHTVYPPDLFTP
;
A
#
# COMPACT_ATOMS: atom_id res chain seq x y z
N MET A 1 4.05 -5.65 4.69
CA MET A 1 4.60 -4.37 4.18
C MET A 1 4.12 -4.19 2.75
N GLY A 2 3.62 -3.01 2.40
CA GLY A 2 3.25 -2.64 1.03
C GLY A 2 4.11 -1.49 0.54
N ILE A 3 4.37 -1.43 -0.76
CA ILE A 3 4.99 -0.27 -1.42
C ILE A 3 4.07 0.12 -2.56
N LEU A 4 3.78 1.42 -2.66
CA LEU A 4 3.01 1.99 -3.74
C LEU A 4 3.86 3.04 -4.44
N GLU A 5 4.00 2.91 -5.75
CA GLU A 5 4.70 3.85 -6.60
C GLU A 5 3.66 4.55 -7.48
N PHE A 6 3.75 5.87 -7.60
CA PHE A 6 2.84 6.64 -8.44
C PHE A 6 3.49 7.91 -8.96
N ASP A 7 3.04 8.38 -10.11
CA ASP A 7 3.46 9.64 -10.69
C ASP A 7 2.65 10.81 -10.12
N LEU A 8 3.35 11.89 -9.78
CA LEU A 8 2.73 13.15 -9.38
C LEU A 8 2.40 13.97 -10.64
N GLU A 9 1.12 14.31 -10.85
CA GLU A 9 0.71 15.08 -12.02
C GLU A 9 1.43 16.43 -12.12
N GLY A 10 1.91 16.75 -13.32
CA GLY A 10 2.49 18.06 -13.66
C GLY A 10 3.98 18.25 -13.34
N ALA A 11 4.62 17.34 -12.59
CA ALA A 11 6.01 17.49 -12.17
C ALA A 11 7.02 16.60 -12.95
N GLY A 12 6.55 15.55 -13.62
CA GLY A 12 7.45 14.51 -14.17
C GLY A 12 8.26 13.81 -13.07
N THR A 13 7.71 13.78 -11.86
CA THR A 13 8.34 13.27 -10.65
C THR A 13 7.51 12.12 -10.11
N SER A 14 8.15 10.99 -9.82
CA SER A 14 7.50 9.86 -9.17
C SER A 14 7.61 9.97 -7.65
N ALA A 15 6.67 9.36 -6.95
CA ALA A 15 6.66 9.28 -5.50
C ALA A 15 6.41 7.84 -5.05
N GLU A 16 6.85 7.53 -3.84
CA GLU A 16 6.70 6.22 -3.22
C GLU A 16 6.08 6.34 -1.83
N LEU A 17 5.12 5.48 -1.53
CA LEU A 17 4.56 5.30 -0.19
C LEU A 17 4.88 3.89 0.32
N HIS A 18 5.72 3.82 1.33
CA HIS A 18 6.08 2.58 2.02
C HIS A 18 5.15 2.43 3.21
N ILE A 19 4.47 1.28 3.33
CA ILE A 19 3.42 1.03 4.33
C ILE A 19 3.81 -0.19 5.18
N GLN A 20 3.95 0.02 6.48
CA GLN A 20 4.34 -0.98 7.48
C GLN A 20 3.22 -1.31 8.48
N CYS A 21 2.02 -0.77 8.27
CA CYS A 21 0.83 -1.00 9.09
C CYS A 21 -0.30 -1.63 8.26
N PRO A 22 -1.46 -1.96 8.87
CA PRO A 22 -2.60 -2.44 8.14
C PRO A 22 -3.02 -1.49 7.01
N PHE A 23 -3.33 -2.07 5.86
CA PHE A 23 -3.83 -1.32 4.71
C PHE A 23 -4.76 -2.18 3.86
N ARG A 24 -5.52 -1.52 2.99
CA ARG A 24 -6.32 -2.20 1.98
C ARG A 24 -6.42 -1.39 0.70
N VAL A 25 -6.66 -2.09 -0.40
CA VAL A 25 -6.97 -1.56 -1.71
C VAL A 25 -8.42 -1.90 -2.04
N LEU A 26 -9.15 -0.90 -2.50
CA LEU A 26 -10.51 -1.02 -2.99
C LEU A 26 -10.56 -0.69 -4.48
N HIS A 27 -11.49 -1.33 -5.17
CA HIS A 27 -11.91 -0.97 -6.53
C HIS A 27 -13.44 -0.94 -6.55
N ASP A 28 -14.02 0.19 -6.96
CA ASP A 28 -15.48 0.41 -6.89
C ASP A 28 -16.06 0.04 -5.50
N GLU A 29 -15.42 0.52 -4.43
CA GLU A 29 -15.76 0.25 -3.02
C GLU A 29 -15.63 -1.21 -2.56
N GLN A 30 -15.19 -2.14 -3.43
CA GLN A 30 -14.96 -3.53 -3.07
C GLN A 30 -13.51 -3.76 -2.64
N LEU A 31 -13.30 -4.44 -1.52
CA LEU A 31 -11.98 -4.82 -1.05
C LEU A 31 -11.36 -5.87 -2.00
N VAL A 32 -10.30 -5.47 -2.71
CA VAL A 32 -9.60 -6.36 -3.65
C VAL A 32 -8.29 -6.91 -3.08
N LEU A 33 -7.62 -6.16 -2.21
CA LEU A 33 -6.39 -6.55 -1.52
C LEU A 33 -6.40 -5.97 -0.10
N GLY A 34 -6.00 -6.76 0.89
CA GLY A 34 -5.76 -6.29 2.25
C GLY A 34 -4.45 -6.82 2.78
N SER A 35 -3.80 -6.08 3.68
CA SER A 35 -2.57 -6.54 4.33
C SER A 35 -2.76 -7.89 5.03
N ASP A 36 -3.95 -8.16 5.59
CA ASP A 36 -4.24 -9.43 6.26
C ASP A 36 -4.33 -10.62 5.29
N ASP A 37 -4.42 -10.41 3.97
CA ASP A 37 -4.32 -11.49 2.98
C ASP A 37 -2.96 -12.25 3.10
N MET A 38 -1.94 -11.66 3.75
CA MET A 38 -0.64 -12.31 4.04
C MET A 38 -0.80 -13.50 4.99
N SER A 39 -1.83 -13.50 5.82
CA SER A 39 -2.12 -14.52 6.83
C SER A 39 -2.76 -15.79 6.23
N TYR A 40 -3.14 -15.77 4.95
CA TYR A 40 -3.89 -16.85 4.30
C TYR A 40 -3.09 -17.52 3.17
N PRO A 41 -3.11 -18.85 3.04
CA PRO A 41 -2.43 -19.56 1.97
C PRO A 41 -3.13 -19.36 0.61
N GLY A 42 -2.36 -19.18 -0.47
CA GLY A 42 -2.87 -18.88 -1.82
C GLY A 42 -3.62 -20.01 -2.53
N LYS A 43 -3.44 -21.26 -2.09
CA LYS A 43 -4.17 -22.47 -2.51
C LYS A 43 -4.36 -23.44 -1.33
N ARG A 44 -5.43 -24.24 -1.36
CA ARG A 44 -5.65 -25.34 -0.42
C ARG A 44 -4.64 -26.45 -0.75
N ARG A 45 -3.82 -26.89 0.22
CA ARG A 45 -2.82 -27.96 0.05
C ARG A 45 -3.39 -29.16 -0.73
N SER A 46 -2.97 -29.33 -1.97
CA SER A 46 -2.79 -30.67 -2.56
C SER A 46 -1.30 -30.99 -2.50
N ASP A 47 -0.96 -32.23 -2.16
CA ASP A 47 0.40 -32.68 -1.82
C ASP A 47 1.45 -32.54 -2.94
N SER A 48 1.11 -32.00 -4.12
CA SER A 48 1.99 -31.95 -5.28
C SER A 48 2.79 -30.66 -5.49
N ASP A 49 2.40 -29.53 -4.88
CA ASP A 49 2.95 -28.22 -5.30
C ASP A 49 3.72 -27.54 -4.15
N ALA A 50 4.89 -28.10 -3.82
CA ALA A 50 5.75 -27.59 -2.75
C ALA A 50 6.17 -26.12 -2.96
N GLU A 51 6.29 -25.64 -4.21
CA GLU A 51 6.65 -24.26 -4.54
C GLU A 51 5.47 -23.27 -4.41
N GLU A 52 4.23 -23.72 -4.69
CA GLU A 52 3.04 -22.87 -4.51
C GLU A 52 2.60 -22.77 -3.05
N SER A 53 3.04 -23.71 -2.21
CA SER A 53 2.73 -23.73 -0.77
C SER A 53 3.33 -22.55 0.02
N TYR A 54 4.21 -21.74 -0.59
CA TYR A 54 4.82 -20.56 0.02
C TYR A 54 4.16 -19.23 -0.38
N LYS A 55 3.24 -19.23 -1.36
CA LYS A 55 2.56 -18.01 -1.78
C LYS A 55 1.31 -17.77 -0.94
N SER A 56 1.23 -16.59 -0.35
CA SER A 56 0.06 -16.11 0.36
C SER A 56 -1.04 -15.66 -0.61
N MET A 57 -2.27 -15.49 -0.11
CA MET A 57 -3.34 -14.83 -0.87
C MET A 57 -2.95 -13.41 -1.26
N PHE A 58 -2.15 -12.75 -0.41
CA PHE A 58 -1.58 -11.43 -0.69
C PHE A 58 -0.73 -11.46 -1.96
N ASP A 59 0.22 -12.39 -2.07
CA ASP A 59 1.09 -12.48 -3.25
C ASP A 59 0.29 -12.66 -4.54
N ARG A 60 -0.74 -13.52 -4.50
CA ARG A 60 -1.60 -13.78 -5.66
C ARG A 60 -2.40 -12.55 -6.07
N LYS A 61 -3.01 -11.86 -5.10
CA LYS A 61 -3.82 -10.68 -5.36
C LYS A 61 -2.96 -9.48 -5.77
N CYS A 62 -1.79 -9.32 -5.16
CA CYS A 62 -0.81 -8.29 -5.51
C CYS A 62 -0.34 -8.48 -6.95
N ALA A 63 -0.01 -9.71 -7.38
CA ALA A 63 0.36 -9.98 -8.78
C ALA A 63 -0.75 -9.62 -9.79
N ALA A 64 -2.01 -9.92 -9.45
CA ALA A 64 -3.14 -9.56 -10.31
C ALA A 64 -3.36 -8.04 -10.36
N LEU A 65 -3.25 -7.37 -9.22
CA LEU A 65 -3.41 -5.93 -9.11
C LEU A 65 -2.28 -5.18 -9.85
N ASN A 66 -1.02 -5.61 -9.69
CA ASN A 66 0.13 -5.00 -10.35
C ASN A 66 -0.01 -5.06 -11.87
N LYS A 67 -0.48 -6.18 -12.42
CA LYS A 67 -0.75 -6.29 -13.86
C LYS A 67 -1.75 -5.23 -14.35
N ILE A 68 -2.82 -4.98 -13.59
CA ILE A 68 -3.82 -3.96 -13.93
C ILE A 68 -3.20 -2.56 -13.83
N ILE A 69 -2.41 -2.31 -12.80
CA ILE A 69 -1.73 -1.02 -12.58
C ILE A 69 -0.72 -0.73 -13.70
N GLU A 70 0.09 -1.72 -14.08
CA GLU A 70 1.06 -1.62 -15.18
C GLU A 70 0.40 -1.35 -16.54
N GLU A 71 -0.76 -1.97 -16.80
CA GLU A 71 -1.48 -1.80 -18.07
C GLU A 71 -2.25 -0.47 -18.14
N ALA A 72 -2.78 0.01 -17.01
CA ALA A 72 -3.72 1.12 -16.98
C ALA A 72 -3.15 2.44 -16.44
N GLU A 73 -1.96 2.39 -15.83
CA GLU A 73 -1.22 3.55 -15.29
C GLU A 73 -2.10 4.53 -14.49
N PRO A 74 -2.75 4.07 -13.40
CA PRO A 74 -3.66 4.91 -12.63
C PRO A 74 -2.94 6.09 -11.98
N ARG A 75 -3.59 7.25 -12.00
CA ARG A 75 -3.04 8.50 -11.44
C ARG A 75 -3.70 8.82 -10.11
N VAL A 76 -2.94 9.40 -9.19
CA VAL A 76 -3.49 9.92 -7.94
C VAL A 76 -4.37 11.14 -8.24
N MET A 77 -5.60 11.11 -7.73
CA MET A 77 -6.59 12.17 -7.87
C MET A 77 -6.73 13.00 -6.60
N ASP A 78 -6.65 12.34 -5.43
CA ASP A 78 -6.87 12.96 -4.13
C ASP A 78 -6.11 12.20 -3.04
N ILE A 79 -5.64 12.94 -2.04
CA ILE A 79 -4.96 12.39 -0.86
C ILE A 79 -5.58 13.05 0.37
N ASP A 80 -6.12 12.22 1.27
CA ASP A 80 -6.73 12.66 2.51
C ASP A 80 -5.96 12.07 3.71
N LEU A 81 -5.22 12.93 4.40
CA LEU A 81 -4.52 12.61 5.66
C LEU A 81 -5.46 12.88 6.83
N ARG A 82 -5.77 11.82 7.59
CA ARG A 82 -6.70 11.86 8.72
C ARG A 82 -5.98 11.79 10.05
N SER A 83 -6.75 11.99 11.12
CA SER A 83 -6.27 11.84 12.49
C SER A 83 -5.59 10.49 12.71
N GLY A 84 -4.51 10.48 13.50
CA GLY A 84 -3.78 9.24 13.79
C GLY A 84 -2.95 8.73 12.60
N GLY A 85 -2.67 9.59 11.61
CA GLY A 85 -1.83 9.25 10.47
C GLY A 85 -2.52 8.33 9.45
N ALA A 86 -3.83 8.11 9.56
CA ALA A 86 -4.54 7.35 8.54
C ALA A 86 -4.49 8.09 7.20
N LEU A 87 -4.26 7.36 6.11
CA LEU A 87 -4.18 7.91 4.76
C LEU A 87 -5.25 7.27 3.89
N GLU A 88 -5.88 8.08 3.05
CA GLU A 88 -6.73 7.64 1.97
C GLU A 88 -6.24 8.25 0.66
N LEU A 89 -5.77 7.42 -0.26
CA LEU A 89 -5.39 7.82 -1.61
C LEU A 89 -6.49 7.38 -2.55
N ARG A 90 -7.01 8.31 -3.36
CA ARG A 90 -7.94 8.00 -4.44
C ARG A 90 -7.19 8.13 -5.74
N LEU A 91 -7.27 7.11 -6.58
CA LEU A 91 -6.66 7.07 -7.89
C LEU A 91 -7.77 7.01 -8.95
N THR A 92 -7.39 7.29 -10.20
CA THR A 92 -8.25 7.02 -11.35
C THR A 92 -8.66 5.55 -11.40
N LEU A 93 -9.68 5.22 -12.21
CA LEU A 93 -10.22 3.85 -12.32
C LEU A 93 -10.86 3.34 -11.02
N SER A 94 -11.43 4.25 -10.21
CA SER A 94 -12.11 3.92 -8.95
C SER A 94 -11.24 3.15 -7.95
N LEU A 95 -9.91 3.25 -8.08
CA LEU A 95 -8.97 2.61 -7.16
C LEU A 95 -8.78 3.48 -5.93
N GLN A 96 -8.74 2.84 -4.77
CA GLN A 96 -8.53 3.53 -3.50
C GLN A 96 -7.58 2.73 -2.63
N VAL A 97 -6.62 3.41 -2.00
CA VAL A 97 -5.74 2.82 -0.99
C VAL A 97 -6.07 3.46 0.35
N GLN A 98 -6.27 2.63 1.37
CA GLN A 98 -6.49 3.09 2.73
C GLN A 98 -5.46 2.48 3.67
N VAL A 99 -4.80 3.33 4.46
CA VAL A 99 -3.74 2.98 5.40
C VAL A 99 -4.21 3.29 6.82
N PHE A 100 -4.03 2.34 7.74
CA PHE A 100 -4.56 2.39 9.10
C PHE A 100 -3.43 2.15 10.11
N PRO A 101 -2.71 3.20 10.54
CA PRO A 101 -1.82 3.09 11.69
C PRO A 101 -2.56 2.56 12.91
N ASP A 102 -2.02 1.52 13.54
CA ASP A 102 -2.70 0.75 14.60
C ASP A 102 -1.84 0.58 15.87
N CYS A 103 -0.65 1.19 15.94
CA CYS A 103 0.16 1.24 17.15
C CYS A 103 0.34 2.68 17.64
N SER A 104 0.30 2.85 18.96
CA SER A 104 0.66 4.10 19.65
C SER A 104 2.16 4.21 19.97
N GLY A 105 2.94 3.17 19.64
CA GLY A 105 4.39 3.13 19.85
C GLY A 105 5.15 3.95 18.82
N LYS A 106 6.46 4.13 19.06
CA LYS A 106 7.39 4.78 18.14
C LYS A 106 7.85 3.82 17.04
N VAL A 107 6.89 3.27 16.30
CA VAL A 107 7.15 2.38 15.17
C VAL A 107 6.68 3.11 13.93
N GLU A 108 7.56 3.25 12.94
CA GLU A 108 7.20 3.84 11.65
C GLU A 108 6.12 3.00 10.98
N MET A 109 5.00 3.65 10.68
CA MET A 109 3.79 3.06 10.11
C MET A 109 3.74 3.22 8.61
N TRP A 110 4.19 4.37 8.13
CA TRP A 110 4.37 4.64 6.72
C TRP A 110 5.38 5.77 6.52
N ARG A 111 5.90 5.80 5.30
CA ARG A 111 6.83 6.81 4.83
C ARG A 111 6.55 7.17 3.38
N PHE A 112 6.50 8.45 3.11
CA PHE A 112 6.30 9.02 1.79
C PHE A 112 7.57 9.69 1.31
N PHE A 113 7.97 9.38 0.08
CA PHE A 113 9.14 9.92 -0.59
C PHE A 113 8.76 10.50 -1.94
N VAL A 114 9.39 11.62 -2.31
CA VAL A 114 9.35 12.14 -3.67
C VAL A 114 10.70 11.89 -4.31
N ARG A 115 10.72 11.28 -5.49
CA ARG A 115 11.97 10.90 -6.16
C ARG A 115 12.77 12.15 -6.52
N GLY A 116 14.02 12.19 -6.04
CA GLY A 116 14.92 13.33 -6.26
C GLY A 116 14.78 14.44 -5.22
N ASP A 117 13.88 14.28 -4.25
CA ASP A 117 13.88 15.06 -3.01
C ASP A 117 14.68 14.32 -1.94
N ASP A 118 15.42 15.07 -1.12
CA ASP A 118 16.14 14.54 0.04
C ASP A 118 15.21 14.42 1.26
N ASP A 119 14.11 15.17 1.26
CA ASP A 119 13.12 15.16 2.33
C ASP A 119 12.11 14.03 2.16
N HIS A 120 11.67 13.47 3.29
CA HIS A 120 10.65 12.44 3.35
C HIS A 120 9.71 12.67 4.53
N THR A 121 8.45 12.28 4.37
CA THR A 121 7.44 12.41 5.43
C THR A 121 7.19 11.03 6.04
N VAL A 122 7.26 10.92 7.36
CA VAL A 122 7.00 9.68 8.10
C VAL A 122 5.84 9.84 9.08
N TYR A 123 5.17 8.72 9.39
CA TYR A 123 4.26 8.65 10.51
C TYR A 123 4.58 7.47 11.43
N PRO A 124 4.57 7.65 12.77
CA PRO A 124 4.48 8.94 13.45
C PRO A 124 5.70 9.82 13.09
N PRO A 125 5.55 11.16 13.03
CA PRO A 125 6.71 12.04 12.89
C PRO A 125 7.64 11.81 14.08
N ASP A 126 8.96 11.92 13.88
CA ASP A 126 9.96 11.80 14.94
C ASP A 126 9.75 12.87 16.03
N LEU A 127 8.82 12.64 16.97
CA LEU A 127 8.53 13.58 18.06
C LEU A 127 8.13 12.81 19.33
N PHE A 128 9.14 12.53 20.16
CA PHE A 128 9.28 12.99 21.56
C PHE A 128 10.55 12.32 22.10
N THR A 129 11.70 12.97 22.01
CA THR A 129 12.80 12.69 22.94
C THR A 129 12.25 12.97 24.34
N PRO A 130 12.35 12.04 25.30
CA PRO A 130 11.89 12.30 26.67
C PRO A 130 12.56 13.55 27.26
#